data_AF-A0AAN5HZS4-F1
#
_entry.id   AF-A0AAN5HZS4-F1
#
_cell.length_a   1.000
_cell.length_b   1.000
_cell.length_c   1.000
_cell.angle_alpha   90.00
_cell.angle_beta   90.00
_cell.angle_gamma   90.00
#
_symmetry.space_group_name_H-M   'P 1'
#
loop_
_entity.id
_entity.type
_entity.pdbx_description
1 polymer ?
#
loop_
_entity_poly.entity_id
_entity_poly.type
_entity_poly.pdbx_seq_one_letter_code
_entity_poly.pdbx_strand_id
1 'polypeptide(L)'
;MMKFVVVLAAIVAFVDAAPNSCDTVRCSGGEHCLLQKVYCYAPPCYPVPMCVPKETTCVLPCPLGQSCVLEPVYCKKAPCPPKQSCMEIPQ
;
A
#
# COMPACT_ATOMS: atom_id res chain seq x y z
N MET A 1 -35.62 24.23 -39.14
CA MET A 1 -36.01 25.28 -38.16
C MET A 1 -35.27 25.02 -36.86
N MET A 2 -34.33 25.91 -36.57
CA MET A 2 -33.40 25.89 -35.44
C MET A 2 -34.16 26.27 -34.16
N LYS A 3 -34.19 25.41 -33.15
CA LYS A 3 -34.54 25.80 -31.78
C LYS A 3 -33.31 25.62 -30.91
N PHE A 4 -32.61 26.75 -30.75
CA PHE A 4 -31.63 27.03 -29.72
C PHE A 4 -32.14 26.54 -28.36
N VAL A 5 -31.70 25.36 -27.92
CA VAL A 5 -31.63 25.08 -26.50
C VAL A 5 -30.16 25.17 -26.14
N VAL A 6 -29.76 26.40 -25.80
CA VAL A 6 -28.54 26.73 -25.08
C VAL A 6 -28.64 26.04 -23.73
N VAL A 7 -28.34 24.74 -23.66
CA VAL A 7 -28.02 24.12 -22.36
C VAL A 7 -26.53 24.26 -22.20
N LEU A 8 -26.18 25.34 -21.52
CA LEU A 8 -24.94 25.63 -20.82
C LEU A 8 -23.99 24.43 -20.75
N ALA A 9 -22.82 24.63 -21.33
CA ALA A 9 -21.62 23.83 -21.13
C ALA A 9 -21.31 23.70 -19.63
N ALA A 10 -21.94 22.75 -18.96
CA ALA A 10 -21.34 22.11 -17.81
C ALA A 10 -20.42 21.05 -18.40
N ILE A 11 -19.20 21.47 -18.75
CA ILE A 11 -18.02 20.61 -18.72
C ILE A 11 -17.98 20.00 -17.32
N VAL A 12 -18.77 18.95 -17.11
CA VAL A 12 -18.52 17.98 -16.06
C VAL A 12 -17.22 17.32 -16.48
N ALA A 13 -16.11 17.95 -16.10
CA ALA A 13 -14.86 17.25 -16.00
C ALA A 13 -15.14 16.14 -14.99
N PHE A 14 -15.48 14.95 -15.49
CA PHE A 14 -15.33 13.73 -14.76
C PHE A 14 -13.82 13.63 -14.51
N VAL A 15 -13.37 14.29 -13.44
CA VAL A 15 -12.06 14.04 -12.88
C VAL A 15 -12.22 12.65 -12.28
N ASP A 16 -12.04 11.63 -13.12
CA ASP A 16 -11.75 10.29 -12.65
C ASP A 16 -10.53 10.46 -11.76
N ALA A 17 -10.78 10.49 -10.45
CA ALA A 17 -9.74 10.52 -9.45
C ALA A 17 -8.90 9.28 -9.74
N ALA A 18 -7.74 9.48 -10.38
CA ALA A 18 -6.86 8.40 -10.77
C ALA A 18 -6.69 7.49 -9.54
N PRO A 19 -6.94 6.17 -9.66
CA PRO A 19 -6.87 5.30 -8.52
C PRO A 19 -5.45 5.41 -7.96
N ASN A 20 -5.34 5.94 -6.75
CA ASN A 20 -4.10 5.97 -6.00
C ASN A 20 -3.51 4.56 -6.02
N SER A 21 -2.38 4.38 -6.71
CA SER A 21 -1.76 3.09 -6.94
C SER A 21 -0.26 3.17 -6.70
N CYS A 22 0.33 2.03 -6.39
CA CYS A 22 1.78 1.91 -6.26
C CYS A 22 2.49 1.75 -7.61
N ASP A 23 1.76 1.68 -8.72
CA ASP A 23 2.34 1.45 -10.05
C ASP A 23 3.07 2.69 -10.57
N THR A 24 2.70 3.88 -10.07
CA THR A 24 3.28 5.17 -10.46
C THR A 24 4.29 5.71 -9.44
N VAL A 25 4.45 5.04 -8.28
CA VAL A 25 5.31 5.49 -7.19
C VAL A 25 6.62 4.71 -7.19
N ARG A 26 7.75 5.44 -7.24
CA ARG A 26 9.09 4.88 -7.10
C ARG A 26 9.63 5.17 -5.71
N CYS A 27 9.84 4.13 -4.91
CA CYS A 27 10.47 4.23 -3.60
C CYS A 27 12.00 4.11 -3.68
N SER A 28 12.69 4.54 -2.63
CA SER A 28 14.14 4.45 -2.55
C SER A 28 14.61 3.00 -2.37
N GLY A 29 15.92 2.77 -2.54
CA GLY A 29 16.52 1.48 -2.23
C GLY A 29 16.24 1.07 -0.78
N GLY A 30 15.73 -0.14 -0.57
CA GLY A 30 15.34 -0.63 0.76
C GLY A 30 13.90 -0.32 1.17
N GLU A 31 13.10 0.32 0.31
CA GLU A 31 11.69 0.61 0.57
C GLU A 31 10.76 -0.07 -0.44
N HIS A 32 9.50 -0.21 -0.08
CA HIS A 32 8.45 -0.68 -0.96
C HIS A 32 7.18 0.15 -0.79
N CYS A 33 6.38 0.24 -1.85
CA CYS A 33 5.12 1.00 -1.81
C CYS A 33 3.98 0.13 -1.27
N LEU A 34 3.22 0.67 -0.32
CA LEU A 34 1.96 0.11 0.17
C LEU A 34 0.84 1.12 0.01
N LEU A 35 -0.38 0.64 -0.29
CA LEU A 35 -1.57 1.47 -0.22
C LEU A 35 -2.10 1.48 1.21
N GLN A 36 -1.92 2.62 1.89
CA GLN A 36 -2.39 2.80 3.25
C GLN A 36 -3.82 3.34 3.25
N LYS A 37 -4.70 2.68 4.01
CA LYS A 37 -6.04 3.21 4.28
C LYS A 37 -5.91 4.48 5.12
N VAL A 38 -6.62 5.52 4.71
CA VAL A 38 -6.64 6.82 5.39
C VAL A 38 -8.04 7.13 5.89
N TYR A 39 -8.10 7.98 6.91
CA TYR A 39 -9.32 8.60 7.38
C TYR A 39 -9.35 10.04 6.87
N CYS A 40 -10.45 10.40 6.23
CA CYS A 40 -10.66 11.72 5.64
C CYS A 40 -11.94 12.35 6.22
N TYR A 41 -12.02 13.68 6.21
CA TYR A 41 -13.14 14.40 6.81
C TYR A 41 -14.49 14.07 6.14
N ALA A 42 -14.50 13.89 4.80
CA ALA A 42 -15.68 13.55 4.03
C ALA A 42 -15.35 12.43 3.00
N PRO A 43 -16.16 11.36 2.91
CA PRO A 43 -15.92 10.24 2.00
C PRO A 43 -16.20 10.60 0.53
N PRO A 44 -15.67 9.83 -0.44
CA PRO A 44 -14.89 8.60 -0.27
C PRO A 44 -13.41 8.83 0.11
N CYS A 45 -12.92 8.10 1.11
CA CYS A 45 -11.50 8.10 1.48
C CYS A 45 -10.74 7.06 0.66
N TYR A 46 -10.03 7.51 -0.36
CA TYR A 46 -9.19 6.62 -1.16
C TYR A 46 -7.87 6.32 -0.43
N PRO A 47 -7.40 5.06 -0.43
CA PRO A 47 -6.07 4.72 0.07
C PRO A 47 -4.99 5.58 -0.60
N VAL A 48 -3.87 5.82 0.08
CA VAL A 48 -2.75 6.60 -0.47
C VAL A 48 -1.50 5.72 -0.59
N PRO A 49 -0.70 5.86 -1.66
CA PRO A 49 0.55 5.12 -1.77
C PRO A 49 1.59 5.71 -0.81
N MET A 50 2.22 4.87 0.00
CA MET A 50 3.27 5.25 0.94
C MET A 50 4.47 4.32 0.78
N CYS A 51 5.68 4.89 0.72
CA CYS A 51 6.92 4.12 0.78
C CYS A 51 7.23 3.77 2.23
N VAL A 52 7.44 2.48 2.49
CA VAL A 52 7.80 1.96 3.81
C VAL A 52 9.06 1.11 3.73
N PRO A 53 9.87 1.02 4.81
CA PRO A 53 11.05 0.16 4.83
C PRO A 53 10.72 -1.30 4.55
N LYS A 54 11.59 -1.99 3.81
CA LYS A 54 11.56 -3.45 3.68
C LYS A 54 12.18 -4.06 4.94
N GLU A 55 11.43 -4.92 5.62
CA GLU A 55 11.98 -5.78 6.66
C GLU A 55 12.90 -6.82 6.00
N THR A 56 14.21 -6.58 6.10
CA THR A 56 15.27 -7.42 5.53
C THR A 56 16.14 -8.05 6.59
N THR A 57 16.05 -7.56 7.83
CA THR A 57 16.82 -8.04 8.97
C THR A 57 15.87 -8.42 10.09
N CYS A 58 16.13 -9.55 10.71
CA CYS A 58 15.40 -10.01 11.87
C CYS A 58 16.01 -9.38 13.13
N VAL A 59 15.22 -8.58 13.85
CA VAL A 59 15.64 -7.86 15.07
C VAL A 59 14.82 -8.26 16.30
N LEU A 60 13.89 -9.19 16.14
CA LEU A 60 13.07 -9.72 17.23
C LEU A 60 13.98 -10.43 18.26
N PRO A 61 13.98 -10.01 19.53
CA PRO A 61 14.74 -10.69 20.57
C PRO A 61 14.09 -12.03 20.90
N CYS A 62 14.80 -13.12 20.60
CA CYS A 62 14.32 -14.48 20.85
C CYS A 62 14.93 -15.09 22.12
N PRO A 63 14.18 -15.95 22.84
CA PRO A 63 14.69 -16.80 23.91
C PRO A 63 15.89 -17.68 23.50
N LEU A 64 16.61 -18.20 24.50
CA LEU A 64 17.69 -19.17 24.28
C LEU A 64 17.18 -20.42 23.55
N GLY A 65 17.98 -20.93 22.61
CA GLY A 65 17.62 -22.09 21.78
C GLY A 65 16.73 -21.75 20.58
N GLN A 66 16.36 -20.48 20.40
CA GLN A 66 15.59 -20.01 19.25
C GLN A 66 16.40 -19.02 18.41
N SER A 67 16.05 -18.91 17.13
CA SER A 67 16.58 -17.94 16.20
C SER A 67 15.44 -17.13 15.58
N CYS A 68 15.72 -15.85 15.33
CA CYS A 68 14.81 -14.96 14.63
C CYS A 68 14.83 -15.30 13.14
N VAL A 69 13.65 -15.58 12.57
CA VAL A 69 13.47 -15.89 11.15
C VAL A 69 12.42 -14.96 10.56
N LEU A 70 12.70 -14.48 9.35
CA LEU A 70 11.72 -13.80 8.51
C LEU A 70 10.86 -14.84 7.81
N GLU A 71 9.65 -15.07 8.32
CA GLU A 71 8.70 -15.96 7.69
C GLU A 71 7.99 -15.27 6.52
N PRO A 72 7.93 -15.90 5.34
CA PRO A 72 7.12 -15.38 4.25
C PRO A 72 5.64 -15.43 4.63
N VAL A 73 4.91 -14.37 4.30
CA VAL A 73 3.45 -14.32 4.51
C VAL A 73 2.73 -14.32 3.17
N TYR A 74 1.60 -15.01 3.12
CA TYR A 74 0.71 -15.01 1.95
C TYR A 74 -0.42 -14.02 2.19
N CYS A 75 -0.51 -13.01 1.35
CA CYS A 75 -1.53 -11.97 1.42
C CYS A 75 -2.29 -11.89 0.09
N LYS A 76 -3.53 -11.39 0.11
CA LYS A 76 -4.37 -11.30 -1.09
C LYS A 76 -3.81 -10.34 -2.15
N LYS A 77 -3.06 -9.32 -1.73
CA LYS A 77 -2.51 -8.29 -2.61
C LYS A 77 -1.13 -7.87 -2.11
N ALA A 78 -0.13 -7.98 -2.98
CA ALA A 78 1.24 -7.59 -2.70
C ALA A 78 1.39 -6.06 -2.55
N PRO A 79 2.45 -5.57 -1.88
CA PRO A 79 3.49 -6.34 -1.19
C PRO A 79 3.00 -7.10 0.06
N CYS A 80 3.61 -8.26 0.32
CA CYS A 80 3.39 -9.06 1.52
C CYS A 80 4.68 -9.00 2.37
N PRO A 81 4.80 -8.02 3.29
CA PRO A 81 5.99 -7.92 4.16
C PRO A 81 6.16 -9.19 4.99
N PRO A 82 7.37 -9.76 5.11
CA PRO A 82 7.60 -10.94 5.94
C PRO A 82 7.29 -10.63 7.41
N LYS A 83 6.88 -11.65 8.18
CA LYS A 83 6.75 -11.51 9.64
C LYS A 83 8.02 -11.99 10.32
N GLN A 84 8.44 -11.32 11.39
CA GLN A 84 9.52 -11.78 12.24
C GLN A 84 8.98 -12.78 13.27
N SER A 85 9.67 -13.90 13.45
CA SER A 85 9.21 -14.98 14.32
C SER A 85 10.39 -15.75 14.91
N CYS A 86 10.23 -16.27 16.13
CA CYS A 86 11.23 -17.09 16.77
C CYS A 86 10.98 -18.56 16.43
N MET A 87 11.95 -19.20 15.79
CA MET A 87 11.94 -20.63 15.47
C MET A 87 13.03 -21.37 16.23
N GLU A 88 12.80 -22.65 16.54
CA GLU A 88 13.83 -23.50 17.13
C GLU A 88 15.03 -23.66 16.18
N ILE A 89 16.24 -23.63 16.72
CA ILE A 89 17.46 -23.84 15.94
C ILE A 89 17.55 -25.34 15.62
N PRO A 90 17.61 -25.76 14.34
CA PRO A 90 17.81 -27.16 13.99
C PRO A 90 19.11 -27.70 14.61
N GLN A 91 19.04 -28.85 15.29
CA GLN A 91 20.19 -29.51 15.94
C GLN A 91 21.01 -30.34 14.96
#